data_AF-A0A5E5A7W3-F1
#
_entry.id   AF-A0A5E5A7W3-F1
#
_cell.length_a   1.000
_cell.length_b   1.000
_cell.length_c   1.000
_cell.angle_alpha   90.00
_cell.angle_beta   90.00
_cell.angle_gamma   90.00
#
_symmetry.space_group_name_H-M   'P 1'
#
loop_
_entity.id
_entity.type
_entity.pdbx_description
1 polymer ?
#
loop_
_entity_poly.entity_id
_entity_poly.type
_entity_poly.pdbx_seq_one_letter_code
_entity_poly.pdbx_strand_id
1 'polypeptide(L)'
;MIELADLTRQEKSFLLYAETCCVEYGGLLEGLRMNGDDMAAGRRFKELGIINFGRVPAALLGTFNGRAASNWVTFTDDAWRLAHLARRERAAKPHAGRKRVDDELAERAAIPY
;
A
#
# COMPACT_ATOMS: atom_id res chain seq x y z
N MET A 1 5.76 8.05 -18.54
CA MET A 1 5.83 7.94 -17.07
C MET A 1 4.41 8.09 -16.55
N ILE A 2 3.95 7.17 -15.68
CA ILE A 2 2.60 7.26 -15.09
C ILE A 2 2.62 8.22 -13.91
N GLU A 3 1.55 9.00 -13.75
CA GLU A 3 1.37 9.87 -12.60
C GLU A 3 0.37 9.29 -11.60
N LEU A 4 0.48 9.72 -10.34
CA LEU A 4 -0.40 9.26 -9.26
C LEU A 4 -1.89 9.51 -9.59
N ALA A 5 -2.20 10.59 -10.32
CA ALA A 5 -3.57 10.95 -10.71
C ALA A 5 -4.21 9.92 -11.65
N ASP A 6 -3.40 9.20 -12.44
CA ASP A 6 -3.86 8.20 -13.40
C ASP A 6 -4.20 6.85 -12.74
N LEU A 7 -3.85 6.69 -11.46
CA LEU A 7 -4.11 5.48 -10.69
C LEU A 7 -5.52 5.51 -10.11
N THR A 8 -6.23 4.40 -10.27
CA THR A 8 -7.49 4.17 -9.59
C THR A 8 -7.30 4.09 -8.07
N ARG A 9 -8.39 4.20 -7.31
CA ARG A 9 -8.36 4.05 -5.85
C ARG A 9 -7.82 2.69 -5.42
N GLN A 10 -8.22 1.64 -6.11
CA GLN A 10 -7.79 0.26 -5.88
C GLN A 10 -6.29 0.13 -6.13
N GLU A 11 -5.79 0.63 -7.25
CA GLU A 11 -4.37 0.63 -7.60
C GLU A 11 -3.52 1.39 -6.58
N LYS A 12 -3.96 2.57 -6.13
CA LYS A 12 -3.28 3.30 -5.04
C LYS A 12 -3.25 2.49 -3.75
N SER A 13 -4.31 1.75 -3.45
CA SER A 13 -4.39 0.94 -2.24
C SER A 13 -3.51 -0.31 -2.32
N PHE A 14 -3.51 -1.00 -3.47
CA PHE A 14 -2.60 -2.10 -3.75
C PHE A 14 -1.14 -1.64 -3.69
N LEU A 15 -0.81 -0.51 -4.33
CA LEU A 15 0.55 0.04 -4.32
C LEU A 15 1.06 0.27 -2.90
N LEU A 16 0.23 0.86 -2.02
CA LEU A 16 0.58 1.10 -0.62
C LEU A 16 0.70 -0.19 0.21
N TYR A 17 -0.17 -1.17 -0.04
CA TYR A 17 -0.07 -2.48 0.60
C TYR A 17 1.20 -3.22 0.18
N ALA A 18 1.49 -3.23 -1.12
CA ALA A 18 2.64 -3.88 -1.70
C ALA A 18 3.94 -3.24 -1.21
N GLU A 19 3.97 -1.91 -1.16
CA GLU A 19 5.09 -1.15 -0.63
C GLU A 19 5.36 -1.48 0.84
N THR A 20 4.31 -1.55 1.67
CA THR A 20 4.45 -1.95 3.08
C THR A 20 5.05 -3.35 3.19
N CYS A 21 4.64 -4.27 2.29
CA CYS A 21 5.21 -5.61 2.23
C CYS A 21 6.66 -5.64 1.76
N CYS A 22 7.07 -4.73 0.86
CA CYS A 22 8.48 -4.58 0.49
C CYS A 22 9.34 -4.16 1.69
N VAL A 23 8.86 -3.22 2.50
CA VAL A 23 9.61 -2.70 3.67
C VAL A 23 9.67 -3.72 4.81
N GLU A 24 8.51 -4.24 5.24
CA GLU A 24 8.41 -5.00 6.48
C GLU A 24 8.52 -6.51 6.28
N TYR A 25 8.24 -6.98 5.05
CA TYR A 25 8.05 -8.39 4.80
C TYR A 25 8.79 -8.94 3.58
N GLY A 26 9.86 -8.26 3.16
CA GLY A 26 10.73 -8.71 2.07
C GLY A 26 10.03 -8.84 0.71
N GLY A 27 8.93 -8.11 0.50
CA GLY A 27 8.14 -8.16 -0.74
C GLY A 27 7.19 -9.34 -0.82
N LEU A 28 6.93 -10.05 0.28
CA LEU A 28 6.02 -11.19 0.31
C LEU A 28 4.57 -10.75 0.60
N LEU A 29 3.66 -11.13 -0.30
CA LEU A 29 2.25 -10.76 -0.30
C LEU A 29 1.37 -11.96 0.06
N GLU A 30 0.36 -11.71 0.90
CA GLU A 30 -0.64 -12.70 1.27
C GLU A 30 -1.84 -12.58 0.32
N GLY A 31 -2.02 -13.55 -0.58
CA GLY A 31 -3.14 -13.54 -1.51
C GLY A 31 -4.51 -13.57 -0.84
N LEU A 32 -4.62 -14.04 0.41
CA LEU A 32 -5.84 -13.97 1.22
C LEU A 32 -6.26 -12.52 1.55
N ARG A 33 -5.32 -11.57 1.49
CA ARG A 33 -5.57 -10.13 1.68
C ARG A 33 -5.75 -9.37 0.36
N MET A 34 -5.66 -10.06 -0.77
CA MET A 34 -5.78 -9.46 -2.09
C MET A 34 -7.10 -9.88 -2.74
N ASN A 35 -7.86 -8.91 -3.23
CA ASN A 35 -9.05 -9.19 -4.04
C ASN A 35 -8.68 -9.29 -5.55
N GLY A 36 -9.70 -9.52 -6.39
CA GLY A 36 -9.50 -9.60 -7.84
C GLY A 36 -8.91 -8.33 -8.46
N ASP A 37 -9.29 -7.16 -7.94
CA ASP A 37 -8.80 -5.86 -8.42
C ASP A 37 -7.33 -5.65 -8.04
N ASP A 38 -6.92 -6.06 -6.84
CA ASP A 38 -5.52 -6.00 -6.40
C ASP A 38 -4.62 -6.87 -7.29
N MET A 39 -5.11 -8.08 -7.64
CA MET A 39 -4.41 -8.96 -8.57
C MET A 39 -4.35 -8.36 -9.98
N ALA A 40 -5.38 -7.65 -10.43
CA ALA A 40 -5.39 -6.95 -11.71
C ALA A 40 -4.42 -5.76 -11.72
N ALA A 41 -4.39 -4.97 -10.65
CA ALA A 41 -3.45 -3.87 -10.44
C ALA A 41 -2.00 -4.38 -10.48
N GLY A 42 -1.70 -5.47 -9.77
CA GLY A 42 -0.37 -6.09 -9.78
C GLY A 42 0.09 -6.54 -11.17
N ARG A 43 -0.81 -7.12 -11.98
CA ARG A 43 -0.51 -7.49 -13.37
C ARG A 43 -0.28 -6.26 -14.24
N ARG A 44 -1.16 -5.25 -14.16
CA ARG A 44 -1.02 -4.00 -14.92
C ARG A 44 0.30 -3.31 -14.59
N PHE A 45 0.66 -3.18 -13.32
CA PHE A 45 1.92 -2.57 -12.91
C PHE A 45 3.16 -3.34 -13.37
N LYS A 46 3.07 -4.67 -13.45
CA LYS A 46 4.11 -5.50 -14.04
C LYS A 46 4.27 -5.24 -15.53
N GLU A 47 3.17 -5.20 -16.28
CA GLU A 47 3.17 -4.90 -17.72
C GLU A 47 3.74 -3.52 -18.02
N LEU A 48 3.47 -2.55 -17.14
CA LEU A 48 3.99 -1.19 -17.22
C LEU A 48 5.44 -1.06 -16.74
N GLY A 49 6.06 -2.13 -16.24
CA GLY A 49 7.43 -2.11 -15.71
C GLY A 49 7.59 -1.34 -14.39
N ILE A 50 6.49 -1.02 -13.70
CA ILE A 50 6.51 -0.29 -12.43
C ILE A 50 6.94 -1.22 -11.29
N ILE A 51 6.50 -2.48 -11.30
CA ILE A 51 6.92 -3.49 -10.32
C ILE A 51 7.32 -4.79 -11.03
N ASN A 52 8.14 -5.59 -10.36
CA ASN A 52 8.21 -7.02 -10.65
C ASN A 52 7.24 -7.75 -9.73
N PHE A 53 6.38 -8.59 -10.29
CA PHE A 53 5.31 -9.27 -9.55
C PHE A 53 5.12 -10.71 -10.05
N GLY A 54 4.84 -11.62 -9.12
CA GLY A 54 4.64 -13.02 -9.46
C GLY A 54 4.09 -13.87 -8.33
N ARG A 55 3.87 -15.14 -8.65
CA ARG A 55 3.47 -16.18 -7.69
C ARG A 55 4.70 -16.73 -7.00
N VAL A 56 4.56 -17.04 -5.72
CA VAL A 56 5.56 -17.81 -4.99
C VAL A 56 5.56 -19.25 -5.52
N PRO A 57 6.72 -19.88 -5.77
CA PRO A 57 6.80 -21.28 -6.15
C PRO A 57 6.10 -22.21 -5.15
N ALA A 58 5.38 -23.22 -5.65
CA ALA A 58 4.61 -24.13 -4.81
C ALA A 58 5.45 -24.81 -3.71
N ALA A 59 6.71 -25.14 -4.02
CA ALA A 59 7.64 -25.76 -3.08
C ALA A 59 8.01 -24.87 -1.88
N LEU A 60 7.80 -23.55 -1.96
CA LEU A 60 8.06 -22.59 -0.89
C LEU A 60 6.80 -22.18 -0.12
N LEU A 61 5.62 -22.58 -0.56
CA LEU A 61 4.38 -22.24 0.13
C LEU A 61 4.36 -22.88 1.54
N GLY A 62 3.97 -22.09 2.54
CA GLY A 62 3.94 -22.53 3.94
C GLY A 62 5.30 -22.58 4.64
N THR A 63 6.39 -22.26 3.94
CA THR A 63 7.75 -22.23 4.53
C THR A 63 8.09 -20.89 5.20
N PHE A 64 7.27 -19.85 4.98
CA PHE A 64 7.51 -18.52 5.54
C PHE A 64 6.88 -18.40 6.94
N ASN A 65 7.70 -18.02 7.92
CA ASN A 65 7.33 -17.92 9.34
C ASN A 65 6.03 -17.13 9.55
N GLY A 66 4.95 -17.85 9.90
CA GLY A 66 3.68 -17.28 10.30
C GLY A 66 2.89 -16.55 9.21
N ARG A 67 3.31 -16.62 7.94
CA ARG A 67 2.65 -15.92 6.83
C ARG A 67 2.30 -16.86 5.69
N ALA A 68 1.05 -16.80 5.24
CA ALA A 68 0.57 -17.50 4.06
C ALA A 68 0.90 -16.71 2.78
N ALA A 69 2.17 -16.39 2.56
CA ALA A 69 2.62 -15.67 1.37
C ALA A 69 2.41 -16.53 0.12
N SER A 70 1.72 -15.97 -0.87
CA SER A 70 1.39 -16.66 -2.13
C SER A 70 1.81 -15.88 -3.36
N ASN A 71 2.10 -14.59 -3.22
CA ASN A 71 2.68 -13.75 -4.26
C ASN A 71 3.92 -13.02 -3.72
N TRP A 72 4.77 -12.56 -4.63
CA TRP A 72 5.92 -11.74 -4.31
C TRP A 72 5.92 -10.49 -5.19
N VAL A 73 6.55 -9.42 -4.70
CA VAL A 73 6.70 -8.15 -5.40
C VAL A 73 8.06 -7.51 -5.12
N THR A 74 8.62 -6.85 -6.13
CA THR A 74 9.80 -6.00 -6.01
C THR A 74 9.52 -4.67 -6.68
N PHE A 75 9.82 -3.59 -5.97
CA PHE A 75 9.58 -2.23 -6.44
C PHE A 75 10.74 -1.74 -7.30
N THR A 76 10.42 -1.01 -8.36
CA THR A 76 11.36 -0.13 -9.05
C THR A 76 11.39 1.24 -8.36
N ASP A 77 12.33 2.11 -8.74
CA ASP A 77 12.39 3.48 -8.24
C ASP A 77 11.10 4.26 -8.54
N ASP A 78 10.50 4.03 -9.71
CA ASP A 78 9.21 4.64 -10.07
C ASP A 78 8.07 4.17 -9.16
N ALA A 79 8.04 2.89 -8.77
CA ALA A 79 7.06 2.41 -7.81
C ALA A 79 7.27 3.05 -6.43
N TRP A 80 8.52 3.20 -5.98
CA TRP A 80 8.82 3.89 -4.72
C TRP A 80 8.36 5.35 -4.75
N ARG A 81 8.64 6.07 -5.84
CA ARG A 81 8.16 7.44 -6.05
C ARG A 81 6.63 7.51 -5.98
N LEU A 82 5.93 6.66 -6.74
CA LEU A 82 4.47 6.65 -6.78
C LEU A 82 3.86 6.30 -5.41
N ALA A 83 4.44 5.33 -4.69
CA ALA A 83 3.95 4.94 -3.37
C ALA A 83 4.16 6.07 -2.34
N HIS A 84 5.30 6.77 -2.39
CA HIS A 84 5.53 7.92 -1.54
C HIS A 84 4.51 9.04 -1.80
N LEU A 85 4.23 9.36 -3.06
CA LEU A 85 3.21 10.33 -3.43
C LEU A 85 1.82 9.88 -2.93
N ALA A 86 1.48 8.60 -3.09
CA ALA A 86 0.22 8.03 -2.61
C ALA A 86 0.07 8.11 -1.08
N ARG A 87 1.16 7.88 -0.33
CA ARG A 87 1.18 8.04 1.13
C ARG A 87 0.90 9.47 1.53
N ARG A 88 1.55 10.44 0.89
CA ARG A 88 1.33 11.86 1.17
C ARG A 88 -0.12 12.27 0.87
N GLU A 89 -0.67 11.85 -0.28
CA GLU A 89 -2.07 12.10 -0.63
C GLU A 89 -3.02 11.51 0.43
N ARG A 90 -2.75 10.30 0.92
CA ARG A 90 -3.58 9.63 1.93
C ARG A 90 -3.45 10.30 3.31
N ALA A 91 -2.25 10.72 3.70
CA ALA A 91 -1.99 11.41 4.97
C ALA A 91 -2.62 12.82 5.02
N ALA A 92 -2.73 13.50 3.87
CA ALA A 92 -3.40 14.80 3.79
C ALA A 92 -4.92 14.72 3.96
N LYS A 93 -5.52 13.52 3.84
CA LYS A 93 -6.96 13.34 4.03
C LYS A 93 -7.29 13.31 5.53
N PRO A 94 -8.19 14.17 6.02
CA PRO A 94 -8.52 14.23 7.43
C PRO A 94 -9.14 12.91 7.89
N HIS A 95 -8.54 12.31 8.92
CA HIS A 95 -9.09 11.12 9.56
C HIS A 95 -10.12 11.55 10.62
N ALA A 96 -11.29 10.90 10.66
CA ALA A 96 -12.36 11.27 11.59
C ALA A 96 -11.89 11.26 13.06
N GLY A 97 -11.04 10.31 13.43
CA GLY A 97 -10.43 10.26 14.75
C GLY A 97 -9.47 11.42 15.02
N ARG A 98 -8.69 11.85 14.00
CA ARG A 98 -7.78 13.00 14.15
C ARG A 98 -8.57 14.30 14.31
N LYS A 99 -9.64 14.47 13.53
CA LYS A 99 -10.54 15.62 13.66
C LYS A 99 -11.10 15.76 15.07
N ARG A 100 -11.59 14.67 15.68
CA ARG A 100 -12.08 14.70 17.07
C ARG A 100 -11.03 15.17 18.07
N VAL A 101 -9.78 14.74 17.89
CA VAL A 101 -8.67 15.19 18.73
C VAL A 101 -8.39 16.68 18.52
N ASP A 102 -8.40 17.15 17.27
CA ASP A 102 -8.20 18.57 16.96
C ASP A 102 -9.32 19.45 17.56
N ASP A 103 -10.57 19.00 17.47
CA ASP A 103 -11.74 19.70 18.02
C ASP A 103 -11.63 19.81 19.57
N GLU A 104 -11.30 18.71 20.27
CA GLU A 104 -11.10 18.70 21.73
C GLU A 104 -9.93 19.60 22.17
N LEU A 105 -8.81 19.60 21.43
CA LEU A 105 -7.67 20.45 21.74
C LEU A 105 -8.01 21.93 21.56
N ALA A 106 -8.80 22.27 20.54
CA ALA A 106 -9.26 23.63 20.31
C ALA A 106 -10.19 24.11 21.44
N GLU A 107 -11.11 23.26 21.92
CA GLU A 107 -12.00 23.56 23.05
C GLU A 107 -11.21 23.80 24.34
N ARG A 108 -10.23 22.93 24.65
CA ARG A 108 -9.36 23.11 25.84
C ARG A 108 -8.53 24.38 25.79
N ALA A 109 -8.05 24.76 24.61
CA ALA A 109 -7.31 26.01 24.43
C ALA A 109 -8.19 27.26 24.58
N ALA A 110 -9.51 27.12 24.44
CA ALA A 110 -10.47 28.22 24.51
C ALA A 110 -10.99 28.52 25.93
N ILE A 111 -10.66 27.68 26.94
CA ILE A 111 -11.04 27.91 28.34
C ILE A 111 -9.91 28.71 29.02
N PRO A 112 -10.12 29.99 29.38
CA PRO A 112 -9.15 30.74 30.17
C PRO A 112 -9.13 30.19 31.60
N TYR A 113 -7.94 30.14 32.20
CA TYR A 113 -7.70 29.70 33.58
C TYR A 113 -8.53 30.51 34.60
#